data_AF-A0A800ER25-F1
#
_entry.id   AF-A0A800ER25-F1
#
_cell.length_a   1.000
_cell.length_b   1.000
_cell.length_c   1.000
_cell.angle_alpha   90.00
_cell.angle_beta   90.00
_cell.angle_gamma   90.00
#
_symmetry.space_group_name_H-M   'P 1'
#
loop_
_entity.id
_entity.type
_entity.pdbx_description
1 polymer ?
#
loop_
_entity_poly.entity_id
_entity_poly.type
_entity_poly.pdbx_seq_one_letter_code
_entity_poly.pdbx_strand_id
1 'polypeptide(L)'
;MIITGGLRTESGFIKALALGADAIAVSNAAIQAIGCLGMRACHSNNCPVGIATQRKDLRARLIVEESAKRLASYFNASTELMKLLAGACGRSHLCDMRLEDLTTWKRDISDLTGIRYAGVAPT
;
A
#
# COMPACT_ATOMS: atom_id res chain seq x y z
N MET A 1 -7.02 -7.88 13.17
CA MET A 1 -7.70 -7.21 12.06
C MET A 1 -6.74 -7.06 10.88
N ILE A 2 -7.08 -7.62 9.73
CA ILE A 2 -6.33 -7.46 8.48
C ILE A 2 -7.10 -6.51 7.58
N ILE A 3 -6.45 -5.47 7.06
CA ILE A 3 -7.12 -4.49 6.20
C ILE A 3 -6.68 -4.59 4.74
N THR A 4 -7.55 -4.17 3.83
CA THR A 4 -7.26 -4.09 2.39
C THR A 4 -8.07 -2.97 1.74
N GLY A 5 -7.73 -2.63 0.49
CA GLY A 5 -8.46 -1.66 -0.33
C GLY A 5 -7.70 -0.35 -0.52
N GLY A 6 -7.35 -0.05 -1.77
CA GLY A 6 -6.75 1.25 -2.14
C GLY A 6 -5.33 1.50 -1.65
N LEU A 7 -4.75 0.63 -0.82
CA LEU A 7 -3.39 0.77 -0.29
C LEU A 7 -2.34 0.40 -1.33
N ARG A 8 -1.41 1.32 -1.61
CA ARG A 8 -0.42 1.20 -2.69
C ARG A 8 1.01 1.56 -2.28
N THR A 9 1.16 2.44 -1.29
CA THR A 9 2.42 3.05 -0.89
C THR A 9 2.62 2.90 0.61
N GLU A 10 3.87 3.03 1.05
CA GLU A 10 4.34 3.00 2.44
C GLU A 10 3.52 3.92 3.37
N SER A 11 3.18 5.13 2.91
CA SER A 11 2.42 6.11 3.67
C SER A 11 0.99 5.65 3.94
N GLY A 12 0.34 4.95 3.00
CA GLY A 12 -0.96 4.33 3.24
C GLY A 12 -0.85 3.16 4.22
N PHE A 13 0.20 2.36 4.08
CA PHE A 13 0.46 1.21 4.95
C PHE A 13 0.72 1.64 6.40
N ILE A 14 1.55 2.65 6.64
CA ILE A 14 1.82 3.10 8.01
C ILE A 14 0.59 3.74 8.66
N LYS A 15 -0.20 4.51 7.91
CA LYS A 15 -1.46 5.06 8.41
C LYS A 15 -2.42 3.96 8.84
N ALA A 16 -2.48 2.87 8.06
CA ALA A 16 -3.30 1.71 8.40
C ALA A 16 -2.86 1.06 9.72
N LEU A 17 -1.56 0.86 9.93
CA LEU A 17 -1.03 0.32 11.18
C LEU A 17 -1.34 1.26 12.36
N ALA A 18 -1.12 2.57 12.20
CA ALA A 18 -1.43 3.58 13.20
C ALA A 18 -2.93 3.65 13.56
N LEU A 19 -3.82 3.31 12.62
CA LEU A 19 -5.27 3.20 12.83
C LEU A 19 -5.69 1.85 13.46
N GLY A 20 -4.74 0.99 13.83
CA GLY A 20 -4.99 -0.27 14.55
C GLY A 20 -5.07 -1.52 13.66
N ALA A 21 -4.58 -1.49 12.43
CA ALA A 21 -4.45 -2.71 11.63
C ALA A 21 -3.30 -3.59 12.13
N ASP A 22 -3.52 -4.91 12.21
CA ASP A 22 -2.46 -5.88 12.55
C ASP A 22 -1.67 -6.33 11.31
N ALA A 23 -2.32 -6.30 10.14
CA ALA A 23 -1.68 -6.62 8.87
C ALA A 23 -2.39 -5.93 7.69
N ILE A 24 -1.68 -5.84 6.57
CA ILE A 24 -2.15 -5.19 5.35
C ILE A 24 -2.09 -6.18 4.19
N ALA A 25 -3.23 -6.41 3.56
CA ALA A 25 -3.33 -7.19 2.33
C ALA A 25 -3.30 -6.27 1.11
N VAL A 26 -2.31 -6.49 0.23
CA VAL A 26 -2.09 -5.69 -0.97
C VAL A 26 -2.53 -6.48 -2.21
N SER A 27 -3.36 -5.88 -3.06
CA SER A 27 -3.87 -6.51 -4.29
C SER A 27 -3.48 -5.72 -5.55
N ASN A 28 -4.16 -4.61 -5.85
CA ASN A 28 -3.93 -3.85 -7.08
C ASN A 28 -2.47 -3.42 -7.30
N ALA A 29 -1.80 -2.93 -6.25
CA ALA A 29 -0.40 -2.52 -6.37
C ALA A 29 0.54 -3.73 -6.58
N ALA A 30 0.25 -4.88 -5.96
CA ALA A 30 1.02 -6.10 -6.16
C ALA A 30 0.88 -6.64 -7.60
N ILE A 31 -0.34 -6.66 -8.15
CA ILE A 31 -0.54 -7.09 -9.55
C ILE A 31 0.06 -6.07 -10.55
N GLN A 32 0.12 -4.79 -10.21
CA GLN A 32 0.83 -3.77 -11.00
C GLN A 32 2.34 -3.97 -10.95
N ALA A 33 2.90 -4.31 -9.78
CA ALA A 33 4.32 -4.60 -9.64
C ALA A 33 4.78 -5.74 -10.55
N ILE A 34 3.96 -6.80 -10.70
CA ILE A 34 4.25 -7.93 -11.60
C ILE A 34 3.94 -7.68 -13.08
N GLY A 35 3.38 -6.51 -13.46
CA GLY A 35 3.20 -6.11 -14.86
C GLY A 35 1.79 -5.74 -15.32
N CYS A 36 0.80 -5.61 -14.42
CA CYS A 36 -0.57 -5.22 -14.82
C CYS A 36 -0.61 -3.81 -15.40
N LEU A 37 -1.21 -3.67 -16.60
CA LEU A 37 -1.36 -2.41 -17.32
C LEU A 37 -2.59 -1.60 -16.90
N GLY A 38 -3.44 -2.12 -16.01
CA GLY A 38 -4.67 -1.43 -15.60
C GLY A 38 -5.76 -1.37 -16.68
N MET A 39 -5.78 -2.32 -17.63
CA MET A 39 -6.76 -2.38 -18.74
C MET A 39 -8.22 -2.51 -18.28
N ARG A 40 -8.47 -3.06 -17.07
CA ARG A 40 -9.82 -3.29 -16.49
C ARG A 40 -10.72 -4.25 -17.29
N ALA A 41 -10.15 -5.04 -18.19
CA ALA A 41 -10.85 -6.12 -18.91
C ALA A 41 -10.59 -7.52 -18.31
N CYS A 42 -10.27 -7.62 -17.03
CA CYS A 42 -9.85 -8.88 -16.39
C CYS A 42 -10.90 -10.00 -16.53
N HIS A 43 -12.18 -9.64 -16.53
CA HIS A 43 -13.30 -10.59 -16.70
C HIS A 43 -13.40 -11.19 -18.12
N SER A 44 -12.73 -10.59 -19.12
CA SER A 44 -12.81 -11.01 -20.53
C SER A 44 -11.93 -12.21 -20.87
N ASN A 45 -11.12 -12.70 -19.93
CA ASN A 45 -10.10 -13.73 -20.17
C ASN A 45 -9.00 -13.30 -21.18
N ASN A 46 -8.93 -12.03 -21.58
CA ASN A 46 -8.01 -11.51 -22.60
C ASN A 46 -6.91 -10.59 -22.02
N CYS A 47 -6.41 -10.89 -20.82
CA CYS A 47 -5.32 -10.12 -20.24
C CYS A 47 -4.07 -10.15 -21.15
N PRO A 48 -3.61 -9.01 -21.70
CA PRO A 48 -2.56 -8.99 -22.72
C PRO A 48 -1.18 -9.37 -22.18
N VAL A 49 -0.99 -9.26 -20.86
CA VAL A 49 0.26 -9.55 -20.12
C VAL A 49 0.21 -10.86 -19.33
N GLY A 50 -0.85 -11.67 -19.50
CA GLY A 50 -0.88 -13.01 -18.94
C GLY A 50 -1.22 -13.15 -17.46
N ILE A 51 -1.55 -12.06 -16.76
CA ILE A 51 -1.86 -12.09 -15.31
C ILE A 51 -3.26 -12.65 -15.03
N ALA A 52 -4.30 -12.08 -15.67
CA ALA A 52 -5.71 -12.41 -15.42
C ALA A 52 -6.33 -13.14 -16.63
N THR A 53 -5.83 -14.34 -16.93
CA THR A 53 -6.30 -15.16 -18.05
C THR A 53 -5.98 -16.64 -17.81
N GLN A 54 -6.82 -17.53 -18.32
CA GLN A 54 -6.62 -18.99 -18.33
C GLN A 54 -6.12 -19.51 -19.69
N ARG A 55 -6.15 -18.65 -20.72
CA ARG A 55 -5.67 -18.97 -22.07
C ARG A 55 -4.18 -19.27 -22.06
N LYS A 56 -3.77 -20.42 -22.61
CA LYS A 56 -2.37 -20.89 -22.58
C LYS A 56 -1.42 -19.92 -23.28
N ASP A 57 -1.82 -19.40 -24.44
CA ASP A 57 -1.05 -18.44 -25.24
C ASP A 57 -0.84 -17.09 -24.54
N LEU A 58 -1.81 -16.64 -23.76
CA LEU A 58 -1.70 -15.39 -23.00
C LEU A 58 -0.95 -15.59 -21.68
N ARG A 59 -1.17 -16.68 -20.95
CA ARG A 59 -0.44 -16.99 -19.70
C ARG A 59 1.07 -17.09 -19.93
N ALA A 60 1.48 -17.63 -21.08
CA ALA A 60 2.90 -17.72 -21.45
C ALA A 60 3.59 -16.35 -21.58
N ARG A 61 2.85 -15.24 -21.64
CA ARG A 61 3.40 -13.88 -21.72
C ARG A 61 3.90 -13.34 -20.39
N LEU A 62 3.52 -13.95 -19.26
CA LEU A 62 4.00 -13.54 -17.94
C LEU A 62 5.39 -14.12 -17.69
N ILE A 63 6.41 -13.26 -17.61
CA ILE A 63 7.78 -13.66 -17.28
C ILE A 63 7.92 -13.80 -15.77
N VAL A 64 7.62 -15.00 -15.25
CA VAL A 64 7.47 -15.27 -13.80
C VAL A 64 8.67 -14.80 -12.97
N GLU A 65 9.90 -15.11 -13.41
CA GLU A 65 11.12 -14.79 -12.66
C GLU A 65 11.34 -13.27 -12.54
N GLU A 66 11.12 -12.52 -13.62
CA GLU A 66 11.24 -11.06 -13.61
C GLU A 66 10.12 -10.41 -12.79
N SER A 67 8.88 -10.88 -12.98
CA SER A 67 7.72 -10.44 -12.21
C SER A 67 7.91 -10.66 -10.71
N ALA A 68 8.47 -11.80 -10.30
CA ALA A 68 8.77 -12.11 -8.90
C ALA A 68 9.81 -11.14 -8.32
N LYS A 69 10.90 -10.87 -9.05
CA LYS A 69 11.92 -9.88 -8.65
C LYS A 69 11.32 -8.49 -8.46
N ARG A 70 10.48 -8.05 -9.40
CA ARG A 70 9.79 -6.75 -9.31
C ARG A 70 8.86 -6.67 -8.10
N LEU A 71 8.12 -7.75 -7.81
CA LEU A 71 7.26 -7.82 -6.64
C LEU A 71 8.06 -7.77 -5.33
N ALA A 72 9.18 -8.49 -5.26
CA ALA A 72 10.09 -8.46 -4.12
C ALA A 72 10.68 -7.05 -3.92
N SER A 73 11.15 -6.41 -4.98
CA SER A 73 11.64 -5.02 -4.93
C SER A 73 10.57 -4.05 -4.44
N TYR A 74 9.32 -4.20 -4.89
CA TYR A 74 8.20 -3.38 -4.43
C TYR A 74 7.94 -3.53 -2.92
N PHE A 75 7.85 -4.76 -2.42
CA PHE A 75 7.62 -5.00 -0.98
C PHE A 75 8.82 -4.59 -0.12
N ASN A 76 10.05 -4.83 -0.59
CA ASN A 76 11.26 -4.42 0.11
C ASN A 76 11.33 -2.89 0.21
N ALA A 77 11.17 -2.17 -0.91
CA ALA A 77 11.17 -0.71 -0.91
C ALA A 77 10.06 -0.14 -0.02
N SER A 78 8.84 -0.69 -0.10
CA SER A 78 7.73 -0.27 0.75
C SER A 78 8.06 -0.46 2.23
N THR A 79 8.63 -1.61 2.61
CA THR A 79 8.97 -1.93 4.00
C THR A 79 10.12 -1.07 4.52
N GLU A 80 11.16 -0.82 3.72
CA GLU A 80 12.26 0.07 4.10
C GLU A 80 11.78 1.50 4.33
N LEU A 81 10.94 2.04 3.44
CA LEU A 81 10.38 3.37 3.65
C LEU A 81 9.44 3.42 4.86
N MET A 82 8.68 2.34 5.13
CA MET A 82 7.90 2.25 6.36
C MET A 82 8.79 2.29 7.61
N LYS A 83 9.91 1.58 7.63
CA LYS A 83 10.87 1.63 8.76
C LYS A 83 11.40 3.04 8.98
N LEU A 84 11.70 3.78 7.91
CA LEU A 84 12.16 5.17 8.02
C LEU A 84 11.10 6.07 8.66
N LEU A 85 9.83 5.95 8.25
CA LEU A 85 8.72 6.71 8.83
C LEU A 85 8.47 6.34 10.30
N ALA A 86 8.50 5.04 10.63
CA ALA A 86 8.38 4.59 12.02
C ALA A 86 9.51 5.15 12.89
N GLY A 87 10.75 5.13 12.38
CA GLY A 87 11.90 5.75 13.04
C GLY A 87 11.74 7.25 13.25
N ALA A 88 11.18 7.98 12.27
CA ALA A 88 10.88 9.40 12.40
C ALA A 88 9.81 9.69 13.48
N CYS A 89 8.91 8.75 13.74
CA CYS A 89 7.94 8.80 14.84
C CYS A 89 8.50 8.28 16.18
N GLY A 90 9.78 7.86 16.24
CA GLY A 90 10.38 7.28 17.44
C GLY A 90 9.92 5.86 17.78
N ARG A 91 9.42 5.11 16.77
CA ARG A 91 8.96 3.73 16.93
C ARG A 91 10.05 2.74 16.50
N SER A 92 10.28 1.71 17.31
CA SER A 92 11.23 0.62 17.04
C SER A 92 10.65 -0.47 16.13
N HIS A 93 9.35 -0.72 16.23
CA HIS A 93 8.64 -1.71 15.42
C HIS A 93 7.44 -1.10 14.71
N LEU A 94 7.10 -1.64 13.54
CA LEU A 94 5.93 -1.20 12.78
C LEU A 94 4.60 -1.46 13.53
N CYS A 95 4.56 -2.46 14.41
CA CYS A 95 3.41 -2.70 15.28
C CYS A 95 3.27 -1.68 16.42
N ASP A 96 4.31 -0.87 16.68
CA ASP A 96 4.26 0.15 17.72
C ASP A 96 3.58 1.44 17.25
N MET A 97 3.21 1.53 15.96
CA MET A 97 2.52 2.68 15.40
C MET A 97 1.19 2.92 16.12
N ARG A 98 0.90 4.18 16.42
CA ARG A 98 -0.26 4.62 17.20
C ARG A 98 -0.97 5.75 16.48
N LEU A 99 -2.23 6.00 16.87
CA LEU A 99 -3.01 7.13 16.36
C LEU A 99 -2.32 8.49 16.56
N GLU A 100 -1.56 8.65 17.65
CA GLU A 100 -0.80 9.88 17.96
C GLU A 100 0.35 10.18 16.98
N ASP A 101 0.77 9.19 16.19
CA ASP A 101 1.79 9.36 15.14
C ASP A 101 1.20 10.00 13.87
N LEU A 102 -0.13 10.10 13.77
CA LEU A 102 -0.81 10.71 12.65
C LEU A 102 -1.05 12.20 12.89
N THR A 103 -0.85 12.97 11.82
CA THR A 103 -1.19 14.39 11.78
C THR A 103 -1.90 14.74 10.47
N THR A 104 -2.67 15.83 10.48
CA THR A 104 -3.33 16.36 9.30
C THR A 104 -3.13 17.86 9.20
N TRP A 105 -2.89 18.35 7.99
CA TRP A 105 -2.91 19.78 7.66
C TRP A 105 -4.30 20.30 7.24
N LYS A 106 -5.31 19.43 7.21
CA LYS A 106 -6.70 19.82 6.90
C LYS A 106 -7.51 19.93 8.19
N ARG A 107 -8.15 21.10 8.40
CA ARG A 107 -8.91 21.39 9.63
C ARG A 107 -10.14 20.52 9.76
N ASP A 108 -10.91 20.36 8.69
CA ASP A 108 -12.08 19.46 8.62
C ASP A 108 -11.75 18.04 9.12
N ILE A 109 -10.64 17.46 8.67
CA ILE A 109 -10.21 16.13 9.13
C ILE A 109 -9.84 16.16 10.62
N SER A 110 -9.11 17.17 11.07
CA SER A 110 -8.74 17.32 12.49
C SER A 110 -9.99 17.39 13.36
N ASP A 111 -10.92 18.25 13.01
CA ASP A 111 -12.13 18.55 13.78
C ASP A 111 -13.09 17.35 13.81
N LEU A 112 -13.19 16.58 12.72
CA LEU A 112 -14.09 15.43 12.62
C LEU A 112 -13.52 14.14 13.20
N THR A 113 -12.20 13.95 13.17
CA THR A 113 -11.58 12.66 13.51
C THR A 113 -10.76 12.69 14.79
N GLY A 114 -10.43 13.88 15.31
CA GLY A 114 -9.52 14.06 16.44
C GLY A 114 -8.04 13.86 16.10
N ILE A 115 -7.69 13.63 14.83
CA ILE A 115 -6.28 13.59 14.38
C ILE A 115 -5.66 14.97 14.55
N ARG A 116 -4.48 15.05 15.16
CA ARG A 116 -3.81 16.32 15.47
C ARG A 116 -3.58 17.18 14.22
N TYR A 117 -3.96 18.46 14.30
CA TYR A 117 -3.63 19.45 13.29
C TYR A 117 -2.13 19.76 13.28
N ALA A 118 -1.49 19.68 12.12
CA ALA A 118 -0.05 19.91 11.95
C ALA A 118 0.33 21.40 11.78
N GLY A 119 -0.65 22.29 11.57
CA GLY A 119 -0.41 23.71 11.37
C GLY A 119 -0.53 24.54 12.66
N VAL A 120 -0.44 25.86 12.52
CA VAL A 120 -0.63 26.79 13.63
C VAL A 120 -2.12 26.90 13.97
N ALA A 121 -2.46 26.64 15.23
CA ALA A 121 -3.79 26.95 15.74
C ALA A 121 -3.95 28.47 15.82
N PRO A 122 -5.10 29.05 15.41
CA PRO A 122 -5.39 30.44 15.72
C PRO A 122 -5.28 30.62 17.23
N THR A 123 -4.42 31.53 17.67
CA THR A 123 -4.28 31.95 19.07
C THR A 123 -5.57 32.57 19.58
#